data_AF-J9ZVG0-F1
#
_entry.id   AF-J9ZVG0-F1
#
_cell.length_a   1.000
_cell.length_b   1.000
_cell.length_c   1.000
_cell.angle_alpha   90.00
_cell.angle_beta   90.00
_cell.angle_gamma   90.00
#
_symmetry.space_group_name_H-M   'P 1'
#
loop_
_entity.id
_entity.type
_entity.pdbx_description
1 polymer ?
#
loop_
_entity_poly.entity_id
_entity_poly.type
_entity_poly.pdbx_seq_one_letter_code
_entity_poly.pdbx_strand_id
1 'polypeptide(L)'
;ATGVGWVYEYALVDRTGQHDLAELRSIQVWYLRYPLQTVDGVAEVASIGGYVKQYQVEVDPNMLSAYNIPLSKVRKAIARSNSDIGGRLIEMAETEYMVRGLGYIESLDDLEQVSVGVDAQGTPIRLKDIANIQIGPE
;
A
#
# COMPACT_ATOMS: atom_id res chain seq x y z
N ALA A 1 -14.85 9.32 21.13
CA ALA A 1 -16.10 10.09 21.13
C ALA A 1 -16.87 9.81 22.41
N THR A 2 -17.40 10.83 23.10
CA THR A 2 -18.27 10.66 24.27
C THR A 2 -19.65 10.16 23.83
N GLY A 3 -20.34 9.40 24.68
CA GLY A 3 -21.52 8.58 24.36
C GLY A 3 -22.83 9.32 24.01
N VAL A 4 -22.78 10.55 23.50
CA VAL A 4 -23.96 11.34 23.07
C VAL A 4 -24.02 11.54 21.54
N GLY A 5 -23.09 10.94 20.78
CA GLY A 5 -22.96 11.14 19.33
C GLY A 5 -23.19 9.91 18.43
N TRP A 6 -23.56 8.75 18.99
CA TRP A 6 -23.73 7.51 18.23
C TRP A 6 -25.22 7.34 17.88
N VAL A 7 -25.57 7.62 16.62
CA VAL A 7 -26.97 7.68 16.15
C VAL A 7 -27.40 6.38 15.47
N TYR A 8 -26.50 5.76 14.71
CA TYR A 8 -26.80 4.54 13.95
C TYR A 8 -25.56 3.65 13.83
N GLU A 9 -25.74 2.35 14.06
CA GLU A 9 -24.69 1.34 13.96
C GLU A 9 -25.12 0.25 12.98
N TYR A 10 -24.16 -0.27 12.20
CA TYR A 10 -24.36 -1.38 11.29
C TYR A 10 -23.12 -2.25 11.19
N ALA A 11 -23.29 -3.46 10.66
CA ALA A 11 -22.21 -4.37 10.35
C ALA A 11 -22.27 -4.77 8.88
N LEU A 12 -21.09 -4.82 8.24
CA LEU A 12 -20.94 -5.43 6.92
C LEU A 12 -20.68 -6.92 7.10
N VAL A 13 -21.50 -7.74 6.45
CA VAL A 13 -21.42 -9.20 6.54
C VAL A 13 -21.61 -9.78 5.15
N ASP A 14 -20.60 -10.49 4.64
CA ASP A 14 -20.73 -11.35 3.48
C ASP A 14 -20.95 -12.80 3.93
N ARG A 15 -22.12 -13.37 3.60
CA ARG A 15 -22.48 -14.76 3.91
C ARG A 15 -22.00 -15.76 2.87
N THR A 16 -21.55 -15.28 1.71
CA THR A 16 -21.03 -16.13 0.63
C THR A 16 -19.57 -16.49 0.86
N GLY A 17 -18.84 -15.70 1.66
CA GLY A 17 -17.42 -15.88 1.93
C GLY A 17 -16.52 -15.42 0.78
N GLN A 18 -17.04 -14.61 -0.15
CA GLN A 18 -16.25 -14.01 -1.22
C GLN A 18 -15.41 -12.84 -0.72
N HIS A 19 -15.86 -12.16 0.34
CA HIS A 19 -15.16 -11.04 0.94
C HIS A 19 -14.63 -11.35 2.33
N ASP A 20 -13.34 -11.05 2.52
CA ASP A 20 -12.70 -11.11 3.83
C ASP A 20 -12.93 -9.81 4.64
N LEU A 21 -12.46 -9.81 5.89
CA LEU A 21 -12.61 -8.67 6.80
C LEU A 21 -11.84 -7.42 6.33
N ALA A 22 -10.75 -7.57 5.57
CA ALA A 22 -9.97 -6.45 5.06
C ALA A 22 -10.66 -5.81 3.85
N GLU A 23 -11.29 -6.60 3.00
CA GLU A 23 -12.12 -6.13 1.90
C GLU A 23 -13.38 -5.42 2.41
N LEU A 24 -14.10 -6.01 3.37
CA LEU A 24 -15.26 -5.37 4.01
C LEU A 24 -14.86 -4.06 4.70
N ARG A 25 -13.71 -4.02 5.37
CA ARG A 25 -13.16 -2.78 5.94
C ARG A 25 -12.83 -1.76 4.86
N SER A 26 -12.29 -2.20 3.73
CA SER A 26 -11.98 -1.32 2.59
C SER A 26 -13.24 -0.73 1.97
N ILE A 27 -14.31 -1.52 1.80
CA ILE A 27 -15.63 -1.05 1.37
C ILE A 27 -16.18 -0.01 2.35
N GLN A 28 -16.11 -0.28 3.65
CA GLN A 28 -16.55 0.66 4.67
C GLN A 28 -15.84 2.01 4.53
N VAL A 29 -14.51 1.99 4.47
CA VAL A 29 -13.69 3.20 4.56
C VAL A 29 -13.69 4.01 3.26
N TRP A 30 -13.63 3.33 2.11
CA TRP A 30 -13.44 3.97 0.81
C TRP A 30 -14.72 4.17 0.02
N TYR A 31 -15.76 3.37 0.28
CA TYR A 31 -17.02 3.45 -0.46
C TYR A 31 -18.18 3.98 0.38
N LEU A 32 -18.40 3.47 1.60
CA LEU A 32 -19.57 3.84 2.41
C LEU A 32 -19.36 5.13 3.23
N ARG A 33 -18.17 5.31 3.81
CA ARG A 33 -17.89 6.42 4.70
C ARG A 33 -18.11 7.78 4.03
N TYR A 34 -17.57 7.98 2.82
CA TYR A 34 -17.61 9.29 2.16
C TYR A 34 -19.04 9.76 1.85
N PRO A 35 -19.93 8.97 1.22
CA PRO A 35 -21.32 9.38 1.02
C PRO A 35 -22.07 9.62 2.34
N LEU A 36 -21.88 8.75 3.35
CA LEU A 36 -22.58 8.89 4.64
C LEU A 36 -22.17 10.17 5.38
N GLN A 37 -20.92 10.59 5.26
CA GLN A 37 -20.44 11.86 5.82
C GLN A 37 -21.03 13.10 5.14
N THR A 38 -21.62 12.98 3.94
CA THR A 38 -22.26 14.11 3.25
C THR A 38 -23.71 14.36 3.69
N VAL A 39 -24.29 13.47 4.48
CA VAL A 39 -25.66 13.62 4.98
C VAL A 39 -25.72 14.76 5.99
N ASP A 40 -26.71 15.65 5.84
CA ASP A 40 -26.87 16.79 6.74
C ASP A 40 -27.03 16.35 8.20
N GLY A 41 -26.34 17.06 9.10
CA GLY A 41 -26.27 16.71 10.52
C GLY A 41 -25.30 15.57 10.89
N VAL A 42 -24.63 14.92 9.94
CA VAL A 42 -23.61 13.90 10.23
C VAL A 42 -22.24 14.55 10.44
N ALA A 43 -21.74 14.48 11.67
CA ALA A 43 -20.40 15.00 12.00
C ALA A 43 -19.28 14.01 11.66
N GLU A 44 -19.51 12.71 11.86
CA GLU A 44 -18.50 11.67 11.65
C GLU A 44 -19.17 10.32 11.32
N VAL A 45 -18.49 9.52 10.50
CA VAL A 45 -18.82 8.12 10.27
C VAL A 45 -17.59 7.30 10.69
N ALA A 46 -17.63 6.81 11.93
CA ALA A 46 -16.55 6.02 12.51
C ALA A 46 -16.65 4.56 12.04
N SER A 47 -15.50 3.92 11.83
CA SER A 47 -15.43 2.53 11.40
C SER A 47 -14.86 1.67 12.53
N ILE A 48 -15.58 0.65 12.96
CA ILE A 48 -15.24 -0.20 14.13
C ILE A 48 -15.02 -1.64 13.66
N GLY A 49 -13.94 -2.27 14.13
CA GLY A 49 -13.59 -3.63 13.73
C GLY A 49 -13.12 -3.76 12.26
N GLY A 50 -12.95 -4.99 11.80
CA GLY A 50 -12.23 -5.30 10.56
C GLY A 50 -10.73 -4.98 10.67
N TYR A 51 -9.98 -5.25 9.60
CA TYR A 51 -8.54 -4.98 9.55
C TYR A 51 -8.20 -4.09 8.37
N VAL A 52 -7.26 -3.17 8.54
CA VAL A 52 -6.71 -2.40 7.43
C VAL A 52 -5.70 -3.28 6.71
N LYS A 53 -5.84 -3.40 5.39
CA LYS A 53 -4.89 -4.15 4.56
C LYS A 53 -3.51 -3.51 4.65
N GLN A 54 -2.51 -4.27 5.11
CA GLN A 54 -1.13 -3.83 5.18
C GLN A 54 -0.22 -4.76 4.38
N TYR A 55 0.67 -4.18 3.58
CA TYR A 55 1.79 -4.89 2.97
C TYR A 55 2.91 -4.96 4.00
N GLN A 56 3.20 -6.17 4.48
CA GLN A 56 4.19 -6.43 5.52
C GLN A 56 5.46 -6.99 4.87
N VAL A 57 6.60 -6.35 5.15
CA VAL A 57 7.93 -6.78 4.69
C VAL A 57 8.72 -7.26 5.90
N GLU A 58 8.75 -8.58 6.08
CA GLU A 58 9.43 -9.26 7.18
C GLU A 58 10.86 -9.61 6.76
N VAL A 59 11.80 -8.75 7.12
CA VAL A 59 13.19 -8.87 6.68
C VAL A 59 13.94 -9.91 7.50
N ASP A 60 14.68 -10.82 6.85
CA ASP A 60 15.54 -11.81 7.52
C ASP A 60 16.88 -11.19 7.93
N PRO A 61 17.19 -11.08 9.24
CA PRO A 61 18.46 -10.51 9.71
C PRO A 61 19.70 -11.28 9.23
N ASN A 62 19.60 -12.59 9.03
CA ASN A 62 20.71 -13.41 8.54
C ASN A 62 21.03 -13.06 7.09
N MET A 63 20.00 -12.88 6.26
CA MET A 63 20.16 -12.48 4.86
C MET A 63 20.70 -11.06 4.74
N LEU A 64 20.24 -10.13 5.58
CA LEU A 64 20.84 -8.80 5.68
C LEU A 64 22.34 -8.86 6.00
N SER A 65 22.74 -9.70 6.95
CA SER A 65 24.14 -9.89 7.31
C SER A 65 24.94 -10.53 6.18
N ALA A 66 24.39 -11.55 5.52
CA ALA A 66 25.05 -12.27 4.42
C ALA A 66 25.34 -11.35 3.22
N TYR A 67 24.41 -10.45 2.91
CA TYR A 67 24.57 -9.47 1.83
C TYR A 67 25.20 -8.14 2.29
N ASN A 68 25.52 -7.98 3.58
CA ASN A 68 26.00 -6.74 4.17
C ASN A 68 25.08 -5.53 3.86
N ILE A 69 23.76 -5.74 3.95
CA ILE A 69 22.72 -4.74 3.68
C ILE A 69 22.15 -4.26 5.02
N PRO A 70 22.29 -2.97 5.37
CA PRO A 70 21.64 -2.45 6.57
C PRO A 70 20.13 -2.31 6.34
N LEU A 71 19.33 -2.53 7.39
CA LEU A 71 17.86 -2.37 7.35
C LEU A 71 17.44 -0.97 6.84
N SER A 72 18.22 0.06 7.14
CA SER A 72 17.97 1.43 6.66
C SER A 72 18.01 1.54 5.13
N LYS A 73 18.77 0.69 4.44
CA LYS A 73 18.84 0.63 2.98
C LYS A 73 17.58 0.00 2.39
N VAL A 74 17.07 -1.07 3.02
CA VAL A 74 15.79 -1.70 2.67
C VAL A 74 14.66 -0.69 2.73
N ARG A 75 14.52 0.03 3.85
CA ARG A 75 13.52 1.09 4.01
C ARG A 75 13.62 2.17 2.92
N LYS A 76 14.85 2.60 2.61
CA LYS A 76 15.11 3.60 1.57
C LYS A 76 14.81 3.09 0.16
N ALA A 77 15.01 1.81 -0.11
CA ALA A 77 14.72 1.21 -1.41
C ALA A 77 13.21 1.19 -1.65
N ILE A 78 12.44 0.67 -0.69
CA ILE A 78 10.97 0.68 -0.75
C ILE A 78 10.42 2.09 -0.96
N ALA A 79 10.89 3.07 -0.19
CA ALA A 79 10.42 4.45 -0.30
C ALA A 79 10.71 5.09 -1.67
N ARG A 80 11.82 4.73 -2.33
CA ARG A 80 12.17 5.25 -3.65
C ARG A 80 11.47 4.51 -4.79
N SER A 81 11.06 3.28 -4.55
CA SER A 81 10.38 2.45 -5.53
C SER A 81 8.86 2.62 -5.53
N ASN A 82 8.32 3.56 -4.73
CA ASN A 82 6.89 3.81 -4.64
C ASN A 82 6.58 5.29 -4.91
N SER A 83 6.92 5.76 -6.11
CA SER A 83 6.68 7.14 -6.53
C SER A 83 6.58 7.28 -8.05
N ASP A 84 5.60 8.05 -8.51
CA ASP A 84 5.54 8.54 -9.88
C ASP A 84 6.33 9.82 -10.06
N ILE A 85 6.89 10.02 -11.25
CA ILE A 85 7.63 11.23 -11.62
C ILE A 85 7.12 11.83 -12.94
N GLY A 86 7.05 13.16 -13.01
CA GLY A 86 6.72 13.90 -14.24
C GLY A 86 7.95 14.12 -15.11
N GLY A 87 7.86 13.75 -16.39
CA GLY A 87 8.93 13.88 -17.39
C GLY A 87 8.84 15.13 -18.29
N ARG A 88 7.96 16.09 -17.96
CA ARG A 88 7.62 17.28 -18.77
C ARG A 88 6.93 16.94 -20.11
N LEU A 89 6.74 17.95 -20.94
CA LEU A 89 6.08 17.86 -22.24
C LEU A 89 7.14 17.72 -23.35
N ILE A 90 6.85 16.87 -24.33
CA ILE A 90 7.57 16.79 -25.60
C ILE A 90 6.63 17.29 -26.69
N GLU A 91 7.06 18.27 -27.47
CA GLU A 91 6.31 18.77 -28.62
C GLU A 91 6.68 17.98 -29.87
N MET A 92 5.68 17.40 -30.55
CA MET A 92 5.84 16.68 -31.81
C MET A 92 4.67 17.00 -32.73
N ALA A 93 4.98 17.50 -33.93
CA ALA A 93 3.97 17.87 -34.94
C ALA A 93 2.86 18.78 -34.37
N GLU A 94 3.25 19.86 -33.71
CA GLU A 94 2.34 20.84 -33.08
C GLU A 94 1.42 20.25 -32.00
N THR A 95 1.73 19.04 -31.51
CA THR A 95 1.02 18.36 -30.41
C THR A 95 1.96 18.16 -29.22
N GLU A 96 1.48 18.48 -28.01
CA GLU A 96 2.23 18.26 -26.77
C GLU A 96 1.91 16.87 -26.19
N TYR A 97 2.95 16.08 -25.92
CA TYR A 97 2.87 14.78 -25.27
C TYR A 97 3.44 14.87 -23.87
N MET A 98 2.63 14.50 -22.87
CA MET A 98 3.08 14.43 -21.48
C MET A 98 3.85 13.15 -21.23
N VAL A 99 5.10 13.30 -20.78
CA VAL A 99 5.92 12.18 -20.34
C VAL A 99 5.68 11.96 -18.85
N ARG A 100 5.34 10.73 -18.47
CA ARG A 100 5.16 10.30 -17.07
C ARG A 100 5.94 9.02 -16.82
N GLY A 101 6.73 9.00 -15.75
CA GLY A 101 7.29 7.78 -15.19
C GLY A 101 6.30 7.21 -14.18
N LEU A 102 5.82 6.00 -14.45
CA LEU A 102 5.00 5.22 -13.53
C LEU A 102 5.92 4.43 -12.60
N GLY A 103 5.65 4.47 -11.29
CA GLY A 103 6.50 3.86 -10.28
C GLY A 103 5.82 3.64 -8.93
N TYR A 104 4.49 3.64 -8.87
CA TYR A 104 3.77 3.16 -7.69
C TYR A 104 3.82 1.64 -7.58
N ILE A 105 3.89 1.15 -6.34
CA ILE A 105 3.76 -0.26 -6.00
C ILE A 105 2.26 -0.57 -5.86
N GLU A 106 1.75 -1.46 -6.70
CA GLU A 106 0.32 -1.81 -6.73
C GLU A 106 0.09 -3.24 -6.21
N SER A 107 1.10 -4.09 -6.31
CA SER A 107 1.02 -5.52 -5.98
C SER A 107 2.12 -6.00 -5.05
N LEU A 108 1.95 -7.22 -4.52
CA LEU A 108 3.03 -7.92 -3.80
C LEU A 108 4.23 -8.16 -4.72
N ASP A 109 3.97 -8.56 -5.97
CA ASP A 109 5.00 -8.83 -6.97
C ASP A 109 5.88 -7.60 -7.23
N ASP A 110 5.29 -6.41 -7.30
CA ASP A 110 6.04 -5.14 -7.48
C ASP A 110 6.99 -4.92 -6.30
N LEU A 111 6.49 -5.14 -5.08
CA LEU A 111 7.28 -4.99 -3.86
C LEU A 111 8.41 -6.03 -3.83
N GLU A 112 8.13 -7.28 -4.21
CA GLU A 112 9.14 -8.34 -4.33
C GLU A 112 10.27 -8.00 -5.30
N GLN A 113 9.98 -7.27 -6.38
CA GLN A 113 10.98 -6.88 -7.37
C GLN A 113 11.85 -5.69 -6.95
N VAL A 114 11.54 -5.00 -5.85
CA VAL A 114 12.29 -3.84 -5.39
C VAL A 114 13.75 -4.22 -5.13
N SER A 115 14.66 -3.58 -5.87
CA SER A 115 16.10 -3.79 -5.72
C SER A 115 16.65 -3.02 -4.52
N VAL A 116 17.33 -3.74 -3.62
CA VAL A 116 17.97 -3.20 -2.41
C VAL A 116 19.49 -3.08 -2.54
N GLY A 117 20.07 -3.63 -3.61
CA GLY A 117 21.50 -3.63 -3.84
C GLY A 117 21.91 -4.46 -5.04
N VAL A 118 23.22 -4.64 -5.18
CA VAL A 118 23.85 -5.52 -6.16
C VAL A 118 24.91 -6.33 -5.44
N ASP A 119 25.06 -7.60 -5.83
CA ASP A 119 26.14 -8.45 -5.35
C ASP A 119 27.48 -8.10 -6.04
N ALA A 120 28.54 -8.83 -5.72
CA ALA A 120 29.88 -8.61 -6.29
C ALA A 120 29.97 -8.93 -7.80
N GLN A 121 29.01 -9.69 -8.33
CA GLN A 121 28.93 -10.14 -9.72
C GLN A 121 28.00 -9.23 -10.54
N GLY A 122 27.34 -8.26 -9.92
CA GLY A 122 26.40 -7.32 -10.55
C GLY A 122 24.95 -7.82 -10.58
N THR A 123 24.64 -8.94 -9.93
CA THR A 123 23.26 -9.45 -9.81
C THR A 123 22.48 -8.56 -8.83
N PRO A 124 21.31 -8.02 -9.22
CA PRO A 124 20.46 -7.28 -8.30
C PRO A 124 19.96 -8.16 -7.16
N ILE A 125 20.08 -7.65 -5.93
CA ILE A 125 19.49 -8.25 -4.73
C ILE A 125 18.13 -7.59 -4.53
N ARG A 126 17.06 -8.37 -4.54
CA ARG A 126 15.67 -7.92 -4.46
C ARG A 126 15.09 -8.14 -3.07
N LEU A 127 13.95 -7.53 -2.75
CA LEU A 127 13.30 -7.73 -1.45
C LEU A 127 12.94 -9.19 -1.21
N LYS A 128 12.43 -9.90 -2.22
CA LYS A 128 12.13 -11.34 -2.10
C LYS A 128 13.33 -12.22 -1.74
N ASP A 129 14.55 -11.74 -1.98
CA ASP A 129 15.77 -12.48 -1.68
C ASP A 129 16.17 -12.33 -0.21
N ILE A 130 15.66 -11.31 0.50
CA ILE A 130 16.06 -10.98 1.87
C ILE A 130 14.89 -10.79 2.85
N ALA A 131 13.65 -10.93 2.38
CA ALA A 131 12.45 -10.70 3.17
C ALA A 131 11.28 -11.58 2.71
N ASN A 132 10.45 -11.98 3.66
CA ASN A 132 9.12 -12.52 3.40
C ASN A 132 8.14 -11.35 3.24
N ILE A 133 7.35 -11.35 2.16
CA ILE A 133 6.41 -10.28 1.85
C ILE A 133 5.01 -10.85 1.83
N GLN A 134 4.13 -10.30 2.67
CA GLN A 134 2.77 -10.79 2.79
C GLN A 134 1.78 -9.66 3.03
N ILE A 135 0.51 -9.95 2.77
CA ILE A 135 -0.60 -9.08 3.17
C ILE A 135 -1.05 -9.54 4.56
N GLY A 136 -1.10 -8.59 5.49
CA GLY A 136 -1.57 -8.83 6.85
C GLY A 136 -2.45 -7.71 7.38
N PRO A 137 -3.06 -7.90 8.55
CA PRO A 137 -3.74 -6.83 9.28
C PRO A 137 -2.72 -5.83 9.84
N GLU A 138 -3.13 -4.57 9.98
CA GLU A 138 -2.42 -3.57 10.81
C GLU A 138 -2.37 -3.96 12.30
#